data_AF-A0A371LI20-F1
#
_entry.id   AF-A0A371LI20-F1
#
_cell.length_a   1.000
_cell.length_b   1.000
_cell.length_c   1.000
_cell.angle_alpha   90.00
_cell.angle_beta   90.00
_cell.angle_gamma   90.00
#
_symmetry.space_group_name_H-M   'P 1'
#
loop_
_entity.id
_entity.type
_entity.pdbx_description
1 polymer ?
#
loop_
_entity_poly.entity_id
_entity_poly.type
_entity_poly.pdbx_seq_one_letter_code
_entity_poly.pdbx_strand_id
1 'polypeptide(L)'
;MSATDGSLSAYVESTIIMTTVRVVSPFVFTFGLFVMFHGAESAGGGFQGGAIVASSIIMLAFAFGIEPTREWLDDSVIRLLVGVGATTFVGIGIGALAFDGAFLEYAAYGISHGVKYGIELVELGIGAIVAGVIVSLFMNLAGGFNHDSGGDDA
;
A
#
# COMPACT_ATOMS: atom_id res chain seq x y z
N MET A 1 0.86 -45.22 23.28
CA MET A 1 0.09 -44.09 22.71
C MET A 1 0.88 -42.83 22.98
N SER A 2 1.66 -42.37 22.00
CA SER A 2 2.41 -41.11 22.07
C SER A 2 1.61 -40.09 21.27
N ALA A 3 1.01 -39.13 21.96
CA ALA A 3 0.36 -37.99 21.34
C ALA A 3 1.46 -37.06 20.81
N THR A 4 1.75 -37.15 19.51
CA THR A 4 2.69 -36.26 18.84
C THR A 4 1.98 -34.93 18.55
N ASP A 5 2.35 -33.94 19.35
CA ASP A 5 2.60 -32.55 18.92
C ASP A 5 1.70 -32.00 17.80
N GLY A 6 0.52 -31.52 18.20
CA GLY A 6 -0.29 -30.65 17.36
C GLY A 6 0.33 -29.27 17.33
N SER A 7 1.32 -29.06 16.43
CA SER A 7 1.68 -27.71 16.00
C SER A 7 0.39 -27.06 15.50
N LEU A 8 -0.11 -26.07 16.23
CA LEU A 8 -1.31 -25.32 15.87
C LEU A 8 -1.01 -24.58 14.55
N SER A 9 -1.30 -25.22 13.42
CA SER A 9 -1.48 -24.50 12.16
C SER A 9 -2.66 -23.56 12.38
N ALA A 10 -2.37 -22.30 12.69
CA ALA A 10 -3.38 -21.25 12.77
C ALA A 10 -4.06 -20.99 11.41
N TYR A 11 -3.58 -21.65 10.35
CA TYR A 11 -4.11 -21.61 9.01
C TYR A 11 -4.97 -22.84 8.75
N VAL A 12 -6.27 -22.64 8.60
CA VAL A 12 -7.18 -23.65 8.05
C VAL A 12 -7.48 -23.26 6.62
N GLU A 13 -7.02 -24.08 5.69
CA GLU A 13 -7.26 -23.90 4.27
C GLU A 13 -8.77 -23.98 3.99
N SER A 14 -9.36 -22.88 3.49
CA SER A 14 -10.79 -22.78 3.21
C SER A 14 -11.01 -22.46 1.74
N THR A 15 -11.56 -23.43 1.00
CA THR A 15 -11.90 -23.28 -0.41
C THR A 15 -12.85 -22.11 -0.65
N ILE A 16 -13.78 -21.86 0.28
CA ILE A 16 -14.73 -20.74 0.19
C ILE A 16 -13.98 -19.40 0.30
N ILE A 17 -13.09 -19.25 1.29
CA ILE A 17 -12.30 -18.02 1.47
C ILE A 17 -11.40 -17.79 0.26
N MET A 18 -10.60 -18.78 -0.13
CA MET A 18 -9.68 -18.67 -1.26
C MET A 18 -10.38 -18.32 -2.56
N THR A 19 -11.51 -18.98 -2.87
CA THR A 19 -12.28 -18.70 -4.08
C THR A 19 -12.87 -17.30 -4.05
N THR A 20 -13.43 -16.89 -2.91
CA THR A 20 -14.02 -15.55 -2.74
C THR A 20 -12.96 -14.47 -2.91
N VAL A 21 -11.84 -14.60 -2.21
CA VAL A 21 -10.72 -13.63 -2.28
C VAL A 21 -10.16 -13.56 -3.69
N ARG A 22 -9.98 -14.69 -4.39
CA ARG A 22 -9.49 -14.70 -5.77
C ARG A 22 -10.37 -13.89 -6.72
N VAL A 23 -11.70 -13.96 -6.54
CA VAL A 23 -12.65 -13.23 -7.38
C VAL A 23 -12.76 -11.77 -6.95
N VAL A 24 -12.83 -11.48 -5.65
CA VAL A 24 -13.11 -10.14 -5.11
C VAL A 24 -11.89 -9.21 -5.13
N SER A 25 -10.68 -9.74 -4.88
CA SER A 25 -9.44 -8.94 -4.82
C SER A 25 -9.22 -8.01 -6.01
N PRO A 26 -9.34 -8.45 -7.29
CA PRO A 26 -9.12 -7.54 -8.41
C PRO A 26 -10.13 -6.38 -8.45
N PHE A 27 -11.39 -6.60 -8.01
CA PHE A 27 -12.38 -5.53 -7.93
C PHE A 27 -12.07 -4.54 -6.81
N VAL A 28 -11.67 -5.02 -5.63
CA VAL A 28 -11.28 -4.16 -4.50
C VAL A 28 -10.04 -3.35 -4.86
N PHE A 29 -9.04 -3.98 -5.46
CA PHE A 29 -7.83 -3.29 -5.92
C PHE A 29 -8.16 -2.21 -6.96
N THR A 30 -8.96 -2.55 -7.98
CA THR A 30 -9.37 -1.59 -9.02
C THR A 30 -10.22 -0.46 -8.45
N PHE A 31 -11.09 -0.76 -7.48
CA PHE A 31 -11.87 0.26 -6.78
C PHE A 31 -10.98 1.21 -5.99
N GLY A 32 -9.95 0.69 -5.31
CA GLY A 32 -8.94 1.51 -4.65
C GLY A 32 -8.21 2.44 -5.63
N LEU A 33 -7.81 1.92 -6.80
CA LEU A 33 -7.26 2.76 -7.88
C LEU A 33 -8.26 3.83 -8.34
N PHE A 34 -9.51 3.45 -8.59
CA PHE A 34 -10.56 4.39 -9.00
C PHE A 34 -10.72 5.55 -8.00
N VAL A 35 -10.76 5.25 -6.70
CA VAL A 35 -10.84 6.24 -5.62
C VAL A 35 -9.64 7.20 -5.62
N MET A 36 -8.43 6.71 -5.95
CA MET A 36 -7.25 7.58 -6.05
C MET A 36 -7.27 8.45 -7.31
N PHE A 37 -7.69 7.91 -8.45
CA PHE A 37 -7.73 8.64 -9.72
C PHE A 37 -8.84 9.70 -9.78
N HIS A 38 -9.82 9.67 -8.87
CA HIS A 38 -10.97 10.59 -8.88
C HIS A 38 -11.11 11.40 -7.57
N GLY A 39 -10.06 11.49 -6.75
CA GLY A 39 -10.15 12.20 -5.47
C GLY A 39 -10.32 13.72 -5.61
N ALA A 40 -9.89 14.31 -6.73
CA ALA A 40 -10.13 15.72 -7.02
C ALA A 40 -11.61 16.07 -7.27
N GLU A 41 -12.43 15.11 -7.71
CA GLU A 41 -13.82 15.33 -8.12
C GLU A 41 -14.85 14.60 -7.23
N SER A 42 -14.41 13.65 -6.42
CA SER A 42 -15.29 12.78 -5.63
C SER A 42 -14.84 12.67 -4.17
N ALA A 43 -15.75 12.24 -3.29
CA ALA A 43 -15.39 11.94 -1.92
C ALA A 43 -14.43 10.74 -1.88
N GLY A 44 -13.21 10.96 -1.39
CA GLY A 44 -12.15 9.96 -1.44
C GLY A 44 -10.77 10.61 -1.53
N GLY A 45 -9.88 9.97 -2.29
CA GLY A 45 -8.53 10.43 -2.55
C GLY A 45 -7.45 9.40 -2.22
N GLY A 46 -6.21 9.88 -2.17
CA GLY A 46 -5.02 9.05 -2.02
C GLY A 46 -5.05 8.17 -0.77
N PHE A 47 -5.42 8.75 0.39
CA PHE A 47 -5.39 8.01 1.65
C PHE A 47 -6.40 6.85 1.68
N GLN A 48 -7.68 7.10 1.39
CA GLN A 48 -8.67 6.01 1.41
C GLN A 48 -8.40 4.99 0.30
N GLY A 49 -8.06 5.45 -0.91
CA GLY A 49 -7.76 4.55 -2.02
C GLY A 49 -6.53 3.68 -1.77
N GLY A 50 -5.47 4.23 -1.20
CA GLY A 50 -4.29 3.48 -0.77
C GLY A 50 -4.60 2.44 0.31
N ALA A 51 -5.44 2.78 1.29
CA ALA A 51 -5.89 1.82 2.30
C ALA A 51 -6.74 0.68 1.70
N ILE A 52 -7.59 0.98 0.72
CA ILE A 52 -8.37 -0.03 -0.01
C ILE A 52 -7.43 -0.98 -0.78
N VAL A 53 -6.44 -0.43 -1.50
CA VAL A 53 -5.42 -1.23 -2.20
C VAL A 53 -4.65 -2.12 -1.22
N ALA A 54 -4.17 -1.59 -0.10
CA ALA A 54 -3.50 -2.39 0.92
C ALA A 54 -4.39 -3.50 1.49
N SER A 55 -5.67 -3.22 1.73
CA SER A 55 -6.60 -4.24 2.24
C SER A 55 -6.79 -5.40 1.25
N SER A 56 -6.79 -5.13 -0.07
CA SER A 56 -6.84 -6.19 -1.07
C SER A 56 -5.60 -7.10 -1.04
N ILE A 57 -4.41 -6.53 -0.81
CA ILE A 57 -3.16 -7.28 -0.68
C ILE A 57 -3.15 -8.10 0.61
N ILE A 58 -3.58 -7.52 1.72
CA ILE A 58 -3.70 -8.21 3.01
C ILE A 58 -4.72 -9.36 2.93
N MET A 59 -5.82 -9.16 2.20
CA MET A 59 -6.81 -10.21 1.97
C MET A 59 -6.20 -11.39 1.19
N LEU A 60 -5.33 -11.13 0.20
CA LEU A 60 -4.55 -12.18 -0.46
C LEU A 60 -3.61 -12.90 0.51
N ALA A 61 -2.94 -12.17 1.40
CA ALA A 61 -2.08 -12.76 2.43
C ALA A 61 -2.84 -13.68 3.40
N PHE A 62 -4.08 -13.32 3.78
CA PHE A 62 -4.94 -14.15 4.62
C PHE A 62 -5.63 -15.31 3.88
N ALA A 63 -5.71 -15.27 2.55
CA ALA A 63 -6.26 -16.37 1.77
C ALA A 63 -5.19 -17.38 1.37
N PHE A 64 -4.02 -16.90 0.93
CA PHE A 64 -2.99 -17.71 0.26
C PHE A 64 -1.68 -17.84 1.06
N GLY A 65 -1.58 -17.19 2.21
CA GLY A 65 -0.45 -17.28 3.12
C GLY A 65 0.38 -16.00 3.12
N ILE A 66 0.92 -15.68 4.30
CA ILE A 66 1.73 -14.47 4.53
C ILE A 66 3.09 -14.61 3.86
N GLU A 67 3.77 -15.75 4.05
CA GLU A 67 5.10 -15.99 3.46
C GLU A 67 5.09 -15.95 1.92
N PRO A 68 4.17 -16.67 1.22
CA PRO A 68 4.07 -16.55 -0.24
C PRO A 68 3.76 -15.13 -0.72
N THR A 69 2.97 -14.37 0.05
CA THR A 69 2.66 -12.97 -0.30
C THR A 69 3.85 -12.05 -0.07
N ARG A 70 4.65 -12.30 0.98
CA ARG A 70 5.92 -11.61 1.22
C ARG A 70 6.92 -11.90 0.12
N GLU A 71 7.05 -13.15 -0.33
CA GLU A 71 7.92 -13.51 -1.46
C GLU A 71 7.46 -12.87 -2.78
N TRP A 72 6.15 -12.74 -2.98
CA TRP A 72 5.58 -12.05 -4.15
C TRP A 72 5.82 -10.54 -4.12
N LEU A 73 5.80 -9.93 -2.94
CA LEU A 73 6.04 -8.52 -2.73
C LEU A 73 7.52 -8.23 -2.53
N ASP A 74 8.21 -7.84 -3.59
CA ASP A 74 9.58 -7.35 -3.46
C ASP A 74 9.60 -6.06 -2.60
N ASP A 75 10.25 -6.12 -1.43
CA ASP A 75 10.45 -4.98 -0.54
C ASP A 75 11.04 -3.76 -1.26
N SER A 76 11.85 -3.99 -2.30
CA SER A 76 12.44 -2.93 -3.11
C SER A 76 11.38 -2.18 -3.90
N VAL A 77 10.35 -2.88 -4.40
CA VAL A 77 9.21 -2.27 -5.10
C VAL A 77 8.38 -1.45 -4.12
N ILE A 78 8.13 -1.95 -2.92
CA ILE A 78 7.38 -1.20 -1.90
C ILE A 78 8.13 0.07 -1.51
N ARG A 79 9.42 -0.03 -1.20
CA ARG A 79 10.27 1.14 -0.90
C ARG A 79 10.32 2.14 -2.06
N LEU A 80 10.40 1.63 -3.29
CA LEU A 80 10.37 2.47 -4.49
C LEU A 80 9.05 3.20 -4.63
N LEU A 81 7.90 2.52 -4.44
CA LEU A 81 6.58 3.13 -4.51
C LEU A 81 6.41 4.25 -3.46
N VAL A 82 6.81 3.98 -2.22
CA VAL A 82 6.79 4.98 -1.14
C VAL A 82 7.71 6.16 -1.48
N GLY A 83 8.93 5.88 -1.93
CA GLY A 83 9.91 6.90 -2.30
C GLY A 83 9.46 7.77 -3.47
N VAL A 84 8.91 7.16 -4.53
CA VAL A 84 8.35 7.86 -5.70
C VAL A 84 7.13 8.68 -5.29
N GLY A 85 6.24 8.15 -4.46
CA GLY A 85 5.08 8.89 -3.96
C GLY A 85 5.48 10.13 -3.15
N ALA A 86 6.45 9.98 -2.23
CA ALA A 86 6.95 11.08 -1.41
C ALA A 86 7.68 12.13 -2.26
N THR A 87 8.51 11.67 -3.20
CA THR A 87 9.23 12.55 -4.14
C THR A 87 8.26 13.29 -5.04
N THR A 88 7.18 12.66 -5.47
CA THR A 88 6.12 13.30 -6.28
C THR A 88 5.43 14.40 -5.50
N PHE A 89 5.00 14.13 -4.25
CA PHE A 89 4.37 15.12 -3.38
C PHE A 89 5.27 16.35 -3.18
N VAL A 90 6.52 16.11 -2.79
CA VAL A 90 7.49 17.19 -2.55
C VAL A 90 7.85 17.90 -3.84
N GLY A 91 8.04 17.18 -4.94
CA GLY A 91 8.38 17.72 -6.25
C GLY A 91 7.29 18.63 -6.81
N ILE A 92 6.02 18.24 -6.72
CA ILE A 92 4.89 19.08 -7.13
C ILE A 92 4.75 20.30 -6.23
N GLY A 93 5.01 20.16 -4.93
CA GLY A 93 4.98 21.30 -4.01
C GLY A 93 6.10 22.31 -4.26
N ILE A 94 7.35 21.84 -4.41
CA ILE A 94 8.52 22.68 -4.70
C ILE A 94 8.46 23.26 -6.12
N GLY A 95 7.95 22.51 -7.10
CA GLY A 95 7.80 23.02 -8.46
C GLY A 95 6.92 24.26 -8.51
N ALA A 96 5.83 24.33 -7.72
CA ALA A 96 4.99 25.52 -7.64
C ALA A 96 5.76 26.74 -7.10
N LEU A 97 6.63 26.54 -6.10
CA LEU A 97 7.52 27.59 -5.58
C LEU A 97 8.51 28.10 -6.65
N ALA A 98 8.99 27.22 -7.53
CA ALA A 98 9.88 27.60 -8.63
C ALA A 98 9.19 28.48 -9.70
N PHE A 99 7.86 28.49 -9.72
CA PHE A 99 7.04 29.35 -10.59
C PHE A 99 6.41 30.54 -9.85
N ASP A 100 7.04 30.98 -8.74
CA ASP A 100 6.58 32.13 -7.92
C ASP A 100 5.21 31.93 -7.24
N GLY A 101 4.73 30.68 -7.16
CA GLY A 101 3.54 30.29 -6.42
C GLY A 101 3.84 29.85 -4.99
N ALA A 102 2.79 29.56 -4.21
CA ALA A 102 2.91 28.90 -2.92
C ALA A 102 3.10 27.37 -3.06
N PHE A 103 3.50 26.71 -1.98
CA PHE A 103 3.65 25.25 -1.96
C PHE A 103 2.31 24.57 -2.28
N LEU A 104 2.30 23.67 -3.27
CA LEU A 104 1.11 23.02 -3.83
C LEU A 104 0.10 23.98 -4.48
N GLU A 105 0.51 25.19 -4.86
CA GLU A 105 -0.30 26.08 -5.69
C GLU A 105 -0.31 25.59 -7.15
N TYR A 106 -1.19 24.63 -7.45
CA TYR A 106 -1.25 24.00 -8.78
C TYR A 106 -1.52 24.98 -9.93
N ALA A 107 -2.14 26.13 -9.64
CA ALA A 107 -2.40 27.17 -10.64
C ALA A 107 -1.10 27.83 -11.15
N ALA A 108 -0.03 27.83 -10.35
CA ALA A 108 1.26 28.44 -10.71
C ALA A 108 1.91 27.78 -11.93
N TYR A 109 1.56 26.53 -12.24
CA TYR A 109 2.06 25.83 -13.42
C TYR A 109 1.47 26.33 -14.75
N GLY A 110 0.36 27.08 -14.74
CA GLY A 110 -0.25 27.65 -15.95
C GLY A 110 -0.79 26.62 -16.97
N ILE A 111 -0.96 25.36 -16.56
CA ILE A 111 -1.43 24.27 -17.43
C ILE A 111 -2.96 24.22 -17.42
N SER A 112 -3.59 24.07 -18.60
CA SER A 112 -5.04 23.86 -18.71
C SER A 112 -5.45 22.57 -17.97
N HIS A 113 -6.44 22.66 -17.08
CA HIS A 113 -6.84 21.58 -16.16
C HIS A 113 -5.72 21.10 -15.20
N GLY A 114 -4.62 21.85 -15.09
CA GLY A 114 -3.46 21.49 -14.26
C GLY A 114 -3.76 21.41 -12.77
N VAL A 115 -4.77 22.12 -12.28
CA VAL A 115 -5.24 22.00 -10.89
C VAL A 115 -5.81 20.61 -10.61
N LYS A 116 -6.71 20.12 -11.46
CA LYS A 116 -7.32 18.79 -11.32
C LYS A 116 -6.25 17.70 -11.38
N TYR A 117 -5.48 17.67 -12.46
CA TYR A 117 -4.47 16.63 -12.66
C TYR A 117 -3.33 16.71 -11.64
N GLY A 118 -3.01 17.92 -11.15
CA GLY A 118 -2.04 18.11 -10.07
C GLY A 118 -2.52 17.49 -8.76
N ILE A 119 -3.78 17.70 -8.38
CA ILE A 119 -4.39 17.08 -7.20
C ILE A 119 -4.40 15.56 -7.36
N GLU A 120 -4.93 15.03 -8.47
CA GLU A 120 -5.00 13.58 -8.72
C GLU A 120 -3.61 12.92 -8.70
N LEU A 121 -2.59 13.57 -9.28
CA LEU A 121 -1.22 13.07 -9.25
C LEU A 121 -0.63 13.01 -7.83
N VAL A 122 -0.87 14.06 -7.04
CA VAL A 122 -0.45 14.11 -5.64
C VAL A 122 -1.18 13.04 -4.82
N GLU A 123 -2.47 12.85 -5.06
CA GLU A 123 -3.28 11.81 -4.41
C GLU A 123 -2.81 10.41 -4.76
N LEU A 124 -2.46 10.14 -6.03
CA LEU A 124 -1.84 8.86 -6.41
C LEU A 124 -0.51 8.63 -5.68
N GLY A 125 0.30 9.67 -5.54
CA GLY A 125 1.55 9.61 -4.77
C GLY A 125 1.31 9.29 -3.29
N ILE A 126 0.36 9.99 -2.66
CA ILE A 126 -0.06 9.72 -1.27
C ILE A 126 -0.61 8.30 -1.14
N GLY A 127 -1.43 7.86 -2.09
CA GLY A 127 -2.01 6.53 -2.06
C GLY A 127 -1.00 5.40 -2.21
N ALA A 128 0.03 5.59 -3.03
CA ALA A 128 1.17 4.67 -3.10
C ALA A 128 1.94 4.59 -1.77
N ILE A 129 2.19 5.74 -1.11
CA ILE A 129 2.79 5.78 0.22
C ILE A 129 1.93 5.01 1.23
N VAL A 130 0.64 5.32 1.31
CA VAL A 130 -0.28 4.72 2.27
C VAL A 130 -0.39 3.22 2.04
N ALA A 131 -0.56 2.78 0.81
CA ALA A 131 -0.61 1.36 0.48
C ALA A 131 0.68 0.64 0.89
N GLY A 132 1.84 1.19 0.51
CA GLY A 132 3.15 0.61 0.83
C GLY A 132 3.43 0.55 2.33
N VAL A 133 3.10 1.60 3.08
CA VAL A 133 3.28 1.66 4.54
C VAL A 133 2.37 0.66 5.24
N ILE A 134 1.07 0.59 4.88
CA ILE A 134 0.14 -0.37 5.52
C ILE A 134 0.56 -1.80 5.25
N VAL A 135 0.92 -2.14 4.00
CA VAL A 135 1.40 -3.48 3.64
C VAL A 135 2.71 -3.80 4.38
N SER A 136 3.66 -2.87 4.43
CA SER A 136 4.91 -3.06 5.16
C SER A 136 4.66 -3.29 6.65
N LEU A 137 3.82 -2.46 7.29
CA LEU A 137 3.48 -2.61 8.70
C LEU A 137 2.82 -3.96 8.97
N PHE A 138 1.90 -4.39 8.11
CA PHE A 138 1.27 -5.71 8.21
C PHE A 138 2.30 -6.83 8.13
N MET A 139 3.18 -6.82 7.12
CA MET A 139 4.20 -7.87 6.94
C MET A 139 5.24 -7.90 8.06
N ASN A 140 5.58 -6.75 8.64
CA ASN A 140 6.48 -6.68 9.80
C ASN A 140 5.79 -7.23 11.05
N LEU A 141 4.53 -6.88 11.28
CA LEU A 141 3.78 -7.37 12.44
C LEU A 141 3.54 -8.89 12.34
N ALA A 142 3.22 -9.38 11.15
CA ALA A 142 2.96 -10.79 10.90
C ALA A 142 4.19 -11.68 11.06
N GLY A 143 5.40 -11.15 10.82
CA GLY A 143 6.65 -11.88 11.02
C GLY A 143 7.00 -12.14 12.50
N GLY A 144 6.36 -11.43 13.43
CA GLY A 144 6.69 -11.48 14.85
C GLY A 144 8.04 -10.83 15.18
N PHE A 145 8.22 -10.40 16.43
CA PHE A 145 9.52 -9.94 16.92
C PHE A 145 10.39 -11.17 17.25
N ASN A 146 11.04 -11.76 16.26
CA ASN A 146 12.15 -12.66 16.54
C ASN A 146 13.29 -11.80 17.10
N HIS A 147 13.37 -11.76 18.43
CA HIS A 147 14.48 -11.18 19.16
C HIS A 147 15.70 -12.01 18.77
N ASP A 148 16.55 -11.49 17.90
CA ASP A 148 17.91 -11.99 17.71
C ASP A 148 18.66 -11.78 19.03
N SER A 149 18.46 -12.71 19.96
CA SER A 149 19.34 -12.92 21.09
C SER A 149 20.58 -13.60 20.52
N GLY A 150 21.41 -12.80 19.85
CA GLY A 150 22.80 -13.14 19.60
C GLY A 150 23.47 -13.29 20.96
N GLY A 151 23.42 -14.50 21.51
CA GLY A 151 24.33 -14.92 22.56
C GLY A 151 25.73 -14.85 22.00
N ASP A 152 26.44 -13.78 22.34
CA ASP A 152 27.89 -13.77 22.34
C ASP A 152 28.35 -14.85 23.34
N ASP A 153 28.52 -16.08 22.84
CA ASP A 153 29.30 -17.10 23.53
C ASP A 153 30.78 -16.71 23.42
N ALA A 154 31.25 -15.97 24.43
CA ALA A 154 32.66 -15.76 24.75
C ALA A 154 33.17 -16.83 25.73
#